data_AF-A0A821BBD1-F1
#
_entry.id   AF-A0A821BBD1-F1
#
_cell.length_a   1.000
_cell.length_b   1.000
_cell.length_c   1.000
_cell.angle_alpha   90.00
_cell.angle_beta   90.00
_cell.angle_gamma   90.00
#
_symmetry.space_group_name_H-M   'P 1'
#
loop_
_entity.id
_entity.type
_entity.pdbx_description
1 polymer ?
#
loop_
_entity_poly.entity_id
_entity_poly.type
_entity_poly.pdbx_seq_one_letter_code
_entity_poly.pdbx_strand_id
1 'polypeptide(L)'
;MFHCNYCLLIIFLFKFCFSFNNNDQCLIGDTCTNSSRISPSIYSDERFIQSRNCFCDSVCEQYGDCCYHTKLLTNNYECVDFLLPTIRNQIFLFHRLSVWMRTECLSIYTGSQVDVQCRNLNNQTFTNNPILFIPVTSLQTNITYRNYYCAYCNNDANENIKFWEYKSFCHGNSTDKDYLILNNDQQVQYYIHNLTKDCLKTIVYPHDQGSAQPSVFIRPCKKSLPPTCPSDTSIDLARNCSSFGTAYRYVKDSNTIYQNPYCAKCNHINNIESGWTRISVISGH
;
A
#
# COMPACT_ATOMS: atom_id res chain seq x y z
N MET A 1 -8.72 63.02 -26.22
CA MET A 1 -8.55 62.47 -24.86
C MET A 1 -8.40 60.96 -24.98
N PHE A 2 -7.15 60.49 -25.01
CA PHE A 2 -6.81 59.09 -24.84
C PHE A 2 -6.65 58.84 -23.33
N HIS A 3 -7.38 57.87 -22.78
CA HIS A 3 -6.93 57.21 -21.55
C HIS A 3 -7.07 55.70 -21.71
N CYS A 4 -5.92 55.13 -22.06
CA CYS A 4 -5.55 53.75 -21.83
C CYS A 4 -5.38 53.55 -20.32
N ASN A 5 -6.05 52.56 -19.72
CA ASN A 5 -5.67 52.04 -18.41
C ASN A 5 -5.58 50.52 -18.53
N TYR A 6 -4.35 50.05 -18.40
CA TYR A 6 -3.93 48.67 -18.38
C TYR A 6 -4.22 48.03 -17.02
N CYS A 7 -4.54 46.73 -17.09
CA CYS A 7 -4.17 45.66 -16.15
C CYS A 7 -4.34 45.88 -14.64
N LEU A 8 -5.27 45.11 -14.06
CA LEU A 8 -4.95 44.17 -12.97
C LEU A 8 -6.02 43.08 -12.95
N LEU A 9 -5.87 42.10 -13.85
CA LEU A 9 -6.67 40.89 -13.85
C LEU A 9 -6.02 39.93 -12.84
N ILE A 10 -6.36 40.08 -11.57
CA ILE A 10 -6.03 39.11 -10.53
C ILE A 10 -6.91 37.88 -10.78
N ILE A 11 -6.39 36.91 -11.54
CA ILE A 11 -6.94 35.56 -11.57
C ILE A 11 -6.57 34.92 -10.23
N PHE A 12 -7.44 35.10 -9.23
CA PHE A 12 -7.47 34.18 -8.11
C PHE A 12 -7.79 32.80 -8.68
N LEU A 13 -6.82 31.88 -8.63
CA LEU A 13 -7.02 30.45 -8.81
C LEU A 13 -8.00 29.98 -7.71
N PHE A 14 -9.29 30.12 -7.98
CA PHE A 14 -10.34 29.58 -7.13
C PHE A 14 -10.23 28.06 -7.12
N LYS A 15 -10.04 27.51 -5.91
CA LYS A 15 -10.17 26.09 -5.57
C LYS A 15 -11.53 25.59 -6.08
N PHE A 16 -11.54 24.74 -7.09
CA PHE A 16 -12.76 24.04 -7.49
C PHE A 16 -12.89 22.71 -6.72
N CYS A 17 -13.53 22.73 -5.54
CA CYS A 17 -14.48 21.65 -5.19
C CYS A 17 -15.80 22.10 -5.83
N PHE A 18 -16.24 21.44 -6.91
CA PHE A 18 -17.62 21.61 -7.35
C PHE A 18 -18.52 21.00 -6.29
N SER A 19 -19.37 21.84 -5.70
CA SER A 19 -20.39 21.47 -4.73
C SER A 19 -21.31 20.39 -5.32
N PHE A 20 -21.23 19.17 -4.79
CA PHE A 20 -22.21 18.11 -4.99
C PHE A 20 -23.13 18.08 -3.76
N ASN A 21 -24.45 18.22 -3.98
CA ASN A 21 -25.54 18.04 -3.01
C ASN A 21 -25.16 17.99 -1.51
N ASN A 22 -25.03 19.18 -0.91
CA ASN A 22 -25.37 19.56 0.46
C ASN A 22 -25.03 18.70 1.70
N ASN A 23 -24.23 17.62 1.67
CA ASN A 23 -23.75 17.04 2.94
C ASN A 23 -22.45 16.22 2.91
N ASP A 24 -21.81 16.00 1.76
CA ASP A 24 -20.55 15.25 1.72
C ASP A 24 -19.37 16.24 1.74
N GLN A 25 -18.93 16.66 2.93
CA GLN A 25 -17.85 17.64 3.10
C GLN A 25 -16.51 17.11 2.54
N CYS A 26 -15.90 17.86 1.60
CA CYS A 26 -14.50 17.70 1.18
C CYS A 26 -13.59 17.93 2.42
N LEU A 27 -12.84 16.93 2.86
CA LEU A 27 -11.87 17.07 3.96
C LEU A 27 -10.54 17.64 3.43
N ILE A 28 -9.75 18.26 4.29
CA ILE A 28 -8.45 18.87 3.92
C ILE A 28 -7.53 17.85 3.20
N GLY A 29 -7.57 16.58 3.62
CA GLY A 29 -6.79 15.49 3.05
C GLY A 29 -7.29 14.94 1.70
N ASP A 30 -8.42 15.41 1.20
CA ASP A 30 -9.05 14.92 -0.05
C ASP A 30 -8.58 15.66 -1.31
N THR A 31 -7.81 16.72 -1.15
CA THR A 31 -7.43 17.61 -2.26
C THR A 31 -5.92 17.70 -2.43
N CYS A 32 -5.49 18.02 -3.64
CA CYS A 32 -4.10 18.18 -3.99
C CYS A 32 -3.69 19.66 -3.94
N THR A 33 -2.69 19.97 -3.12
CA THR A 33 -1.94 21.23 -3.18
C THR A 33 -0.59 21.00 -3.88
N ASN A 34 0.13 22.05 -4.24
CA ASN A 34 1.49 21.92 -4.78
C ASN A 34 2.43 21.15 -3.83
N SER A 35 2.26 21.30 -2.52
CA SER A 35 3.01 20.54 -1.51
C SER A 35 2.60 19.07 -1.39
N SER A 36 1.46 18.67 -1.95
CA SER A 36 0.94 17.30 -1.87
C SER A 36 1.40 16.40 -3.01
N ARG A 37 2.10 16.94 -4.03
CA ARG A 37 2.48 16.20 -5.26
C ARG A 37 3.69 15.27 -5.10
N ILE A 38 4.30 15.23 -3.92
CA ILE A 38 5.46 14.37 -3.64
C ILE A 38 4.96 12.94 -3.44
N SER A 39 5.54 11.98 -4.18
CA SER A 39 5.26 10.55 -3.95
C SER A 39 5.64 10.17 -2.53
N PRO A 40 4.73 9.57 -1.75
CA PRO A 40 5.09 9.03 -0.45
C PRO A 40 6.12 7.91 -0.67
N SER A 41 7.23 7.98 0.07
CA SER A 41 8.13 6.84 0.25
C SER A 41 7.80 6.17 1.58
N ILE A 42 8.37 4.99 1.82
CA ILE A 42 8.22 4.30 3.12
C ILE A 42 8.83 5.07 4.31
N TYR A 43 9.60 6.12 4.04
CA TYR A 43 10.08 7.09 5.04
C TYR A 43 9.37 8.42 5.01
N SER A 44 8.41 8.62 4.10
CA SER A 44 7.45 9.67 4.34
C SER A 44 6.87 9.40 5.71
N ASP A 45 6.95 10.42 6.58
CA ASP A 45 6.46 10.39 7.95
C ASP A 45 5.16 9.59 7.94
N GLU A 46 5.04 8.54 8.76
CA GLU A 46 3.81 7.76 8.81
C GLU A 46 2.61 8.68 9.05
N ARG A 47 2.83 9.77 9.80
CA ARG A 47 1.86 10.85 9.98
C ARG A 47 1.53 11.56 8.68
N PHE A 48 2.47 11.72 7.75
CA PHE A 48 2.18 12.18 6.39
C PHE A 48 1.30 11.18 5.62
N ILE A 49 1.63 9.88 5.64
CA ILE A 49 0.81 8.86 4.96
C ILE A 49 -0.61 8.87 5.54
N GLN A 50 -0.75 8.89 6.86
CA GLN A 50 -2.02 8.83 7.57
C GLN A 50 -2.82 10.15 7.53
N SER A 51 -2.16 11.31 7.50
CA SER A 51 -2.83 12.62 7.43
C SER A 51 -3.49 12.90 6.07
N ARG A 52 -3.08 12.16 5.03
CA ARG A 52 -3.68 12.22 3.70
C ARG A 52 -4.85 11.24 3.61
N ASN A 53 -5.90 11.61 2.89
CA ASN A 53 -6.99 10.67 2.56
C ASN A 53 -6.80 10.03 1.18
N CYS A 54 -5.79 10.47 0.43
CA CYS A 54 -5.47 10.04 -0.93
C CYS A 54 -4.14 10.69 -1.35
N PHE A 55 -3.59 10.25 -2.48
CA PHE A 55 -2.29 10.71 -2.97
C PHE A 55 -2.43 11.61 -4.21
N CYS A 56 -1.40 12.39 -4.51
CA CYS A 56 -1.41 13.40 -5.57
C CYS A 56 -0.15 13.37 -6.43
N ASP A 57 0.65 12.33 -6.27
CA ASP A 57 1.86 12.13 -7.03
C ASP A 57 1.58 11.50 -8.39
N SER A 58 2.53 11.59 -9.31
CA SER A 58 2.33 11.20 -10.71
C SER A 58 2.02 9.71 -10.91
N VAL A 59 2.29 8.85 -9.92
CA VAL A 59 2.01 7.42 -10.05
C VAL A 59 0.73 7.00 -9.30
N CYS A 60 -0.01 7.90 -8.66
CA CYS A 60 -1.23 7.53 -7.92
C CYS A 60 -2.31 6.87 -8.80
N GLU A 61 -2.34 7.17 -10.11
CA GLU A 61 -3.31 6.59 -11.05
C GLU A 61 -3.05 5.10 -11.27
N GLN A 62 -1.77 4.72 -11.34
CA GLN A 62 -1.33 3.33 -11.45
C GLN A 62 -1.76 2.49 -10.24
N TYR A 63 -1.88 3.10 -9.07
CA TYR A 63 -2.26 2.43 -7.83
C TYR A 63 -3.74 2.66 -7.45
N GLY A 64 -4.48 3.47 -8.21
CA GLY A 64 -5.88 3.77 -7.93
C GLY A 64 -6.11 4.56 -6.64
N ASP A 65 -5.09 5.26 -6.13
CA ASP A 65 -5.12 5.92 -4.83
C ASP A 65 -5.03 7.46 -4.92
N CYS A 66 -5.26 8.01 -6.12
CA CYS A 66 -5.33 9.45 -6.33
C CYS A 66 -6.50 10.12 -5.62
N CYS A 67 -6.27 11.38 -5.24
CA CYS A 67 -7.32 12.29 -4.82
C CYS A 67 -8.17 12.77 -6.00
N TYR A 68 -9.45 12.38 -6.02
CA TYR A 68 -10.52 12.87 -6.91
C TYR A 68 -10.20 12.75 -8.44
N HIS A 69 -11.23 12.59 -9.28
CA HIS A 69 -11.15 12.68 -10.76
C HIS A 69 -10.34 11.63 -11.53
N THR A 70 -9.93 10.52 -10.93
CA THR A 70 -9.37 9.40 -11.70
C THR A 70 -10.32 8.22 -11.67
N LYS A 71 -10.71 7.72 -12.85
CA LYS A 71 -11.43 6.45 -12.93
C LYS A 71 -10.56 5.41 -12.24
N LEU A 72 -11.15 4.63 -11.33
CA LEU A 72 -10.53 3.42 -10.82
C LEU A 72 -10.18 2.56 -12.04
N LEU A 73 -8.92 2.56 -12.43
CA LEU A 73 -8.41 1.57 -13.35
C LEU A 73 -8.45 0.25 -12.59
N THR A 74 -8.96 -0.79 -13.24
CA THR A 74 -8.86 -2.18 -12.77
C THR A 74 -7.37 -2.53 -12.73
N ASN A 75 -6.77 -2.20 -11.60
CA ASN A 75 -5.35 -2.28 -11.40
C ASN A 75 -5.08 -3.62 -10.73
N ASN A 76 -4.18 -4.42 -11.30
CA ASN A 76 -3.74 -5.72 -10.76
C ASN A 76 -2.89 -5.58 -9.47
N TYR A 77 -3.09 -4.47 -8.75
CA TYR A 77 -2.40 -4.13 -7.51
C TYR A 77 -3.33 -4.40 -6.35
N GLU A 78 -2.78 -5.01 -5.32
CA GLU A 78 -3.47 -5.29 -4.07
C GLU A 78 -2.73 -4.57 -2.94
N CYS A 79 -3.48 -3.98 -2.02
CA CYS A 79 -2.94 -3.39 -0.82
C CYS A 79 -2.76 -4.50 0.22
N VAL A 80 -1.55 -5.03 0.30
CA VAL A 80 -1.25 -6.22 1.10
C VAL A 80 -0.70 -5.81 2.45
N ASP A 81 -1.24 -6.43 3.51
CA ASP A 81 -0.60 -6.36 4.82
C ASP A 81 0.66 -7.19 4.80
N PHE A 82 1.76 -6.53 5.09
CA PHE A 82 3.04 -7.16 5.24
C PHE A 82 3.03 -8.14 6.45
N LEU A 83 3.78 -9.25 6.35
CA LEU A 83 3.93 -10.22 7.44
C LEU A 83 4.56 -9.55 8.66
N LEU A 84 3.74 -9.13 9.62
CA LEU A 84 4.24 -8.65 10.89
C LEU A 84 5.12 -9.72 11.55
N PRO A 85 6.25 -9.33 12.17
CA PRO A 85 6.87 -10.17 13.16
C PRO A 85 5.88 -10.43 14.30
N THR A 86 5.32 -11.64 14.38
CA THR A 86 4.59 -12.10 15.58
C THR A 86 5.57 -12.72 16.57
N ILE A 87 5.76 -12.08 17.74
CA ILE A 87 6.38 -12.72 18.92
C ILE A 87 5.26 -13.13 19.85
N ARG A 88 5.09 -14.43 20.18
CA ARG A 88 4.26 -14.87 21.33
C ARG A 88 2.92 -14.09 21.49
N ASN A 89 2.18 -13.91 20.39
CA ASN A 89 0.92 -13.13 20.35
C ASN A 89 1.01 -11.62 20.69
N GLN A 90 2.20 -11.04 20.76
CA GLN A 90 2.46 -9.61 20.84
C GLN A 90 2.92 -9.06 19.49
N ILE A 91 2.24 -8.00 19.05
CA ILE A 91 2.53 -7.26 17.82
C ILE A 91 3.47 -6.11 18.20
N PHE A 92 4.63 -5.99 17.53
CA PHE A 92 5.49 -4.83 17.73
C PHE A 92 4.81 -3.53 17.27
N LEU A 93 5.16 -2.42 17.92
CA LEU A 93 4.79 -1.04 17.57
C LEU A 93 5.42 -0.54 16.24
N PHE A 94 5.94 -1.41 15.38
CA PHE A 94 6.14 -1.03 13.99
C PHE A 94 4.77 -1.00 13.35
N HIS A 95 4.26 0.21 13.14
CA HIS A 95 2.94 0.42 12.61
C HIS A 95 2.77 -0.33 11.28
N ARG A 96 1.61 -0.97 11.13
CA ARG A 96 1.23 -1.77 9.96
C ARG A 96 1.14 -0.86 8.74
N LEU A 97 2.24 -0.69 8.02
CA LEU A 97 2.18 -0.10 6.69
C LEU A 97 1.92 -1.23 5.70
N SER A 98 0.69 -1.28 5.22
CA SER A 98 0.32 -2.08 4.05
C SER A 98 1.01 -1.49 2.82
N VAL A 99 1.27 -2.34 1.84
CA VAL A 99 2.05 -1.98 0.65
C VAL A 99 1.31 -2.36 -0.61
N TRP A 100 1.34 -1.49 -1.61
CA TRP A 100 0.82 -1.86 -2.92
C TRP A 100 1.76 -2.86 -3.58
N MET A 101 1.21 -4.03 -3.92
CA MET A 101 1.94 -5.07 -4.63
C MET A 101 1.13 -5.52 -5.85
N ARG A 102 1.80 -5.82 -6.95
CA ARG A 102 1.18 -6.54 -8.07
C ARG A 102 1.10 -8.01 -7.71
N THR A 103 -0.14 -8.54 -7.62
CA THR A 103 -0.42 -9.88 -7.09
C THR A 103 -1.01 -10.83 -8.13
N GLU A 104 -1.24 -10.33 -9.35
CA GLU A 104 -1.79 -11.10 -10.47
C GLU A 104 -0.89 -11.02 -11.69
N CYS A 105 -0.95 -12.07 -12.51
CA CYS A 105 -0.24 -12.16 -13.78
C CYS A 105 -0.96 -11.43 -14.92
N LEU A 106 -0.25 -11.22 -16.03
CA LEU A 106 -0.89 -10.92 -17.31
C LEU A 106 -1.84 -12.06 -17.72
N SER A 107 -2.92 -11.73 -18.42
CA SER A 107 -3.98 -12.67 -18.79
C SER A 107 -3.50 -13.91 -19.56
N ILE A 108 -2.41 -13.78 -20.31
CA ILE A 108 -1.78 -14.89 -21.05
C ILE A 108 -1.24 -16.00 -20.13
N TYR A 109 -0.96 -15.70 -18.85
CA TYR A 109 -0.47 -16.66 -17.87
C TYR A 109 -1.60 -17.20 -16.98
N THR A 110 -2.83 -16.70 -17.09
CA THR A 110 -3.94 -17.11 -16.23
C THR A 110 -4.16 -18.63 -16.30
N GLY A 111 -4.14 -19.29 -15.14
CA GLY A 111 -4.29 -20.74 -15.01
C GLY A 111 -3.00 -21.54 -15.22
N SER A 112 -1.88 -20.90 -15.58
CA SER A 112 -0.57 -21.55 -15.67
C SER A 112 0.01 -21.86 -14.30
N GLN A 113 1.03 -22.72 -14.25
CA GLN A 113 1.76 -23.01 -13.01
C GLN A 113 2.42 -21.76 -12.40
N VAL A 114 2.90 -20.84 -13.25
CA VAL A 114 3.51 -19.58 -12.79
C VAL A 114 2.46 -18.69 -12.12
N ASP A 115 1.25 -18.65 -12.67
CA ASP A 115 0.14 -17.90 -12.07
C ASP A 115 -0.33 -18.53 -10.74
N VAL A 116 -0.36 -19.86 -10.65
CA VAL A 116 -0.60 -20.59 -9.39
C VAL A 116 0.45 -20.23 -8.33
N GLN A 117 1.73 -20.10 -8.71
CA GLN A 117 2.81 -19.71 -7.81
C GLN A 117 2.74 -18.23 -7.44
N CYS A 118 2.51 -17.34 -8.40
CA CYS A 118 2.32 -15.91 -8.16
C CYS A 118 1.23 -15.67 -7.11
N ARG A 119 0.05 -16.29 -7.30
CA ARG A 119 -1.09 -16.13 -6.40
C ARG A 119 -1.07 -17.05 -5.17
N ASN A 120 -0.12 -17.99 -5.08
CA ASN A 120 -0.06 -19.06 -4.08
C ASN A 120 -1.38 -19.85 -3.95
N LEU A 121 -2.00 -20.24 -5.08
CA LEU A 121 -3.30 -20.94 -5.09
C LEU A 121 -3.25 -22.36 -4.52
N ASN A 122 -2.05 -22.94 -4.42
CA ASN A 122 -1.85 -24.27 -3.83
C ASN A 122 -1.77 -24.25 -2.29
N ASN A 123 -2.03 -23.10 -1.66
CA ASN A 123 -1.96 -22.94 -0.20
C ASN A 123 -0.63 -23.43 0.39
N GLN A 124 0.49 -23.22 -0.33
CA GLN A 124 1.80 -23.53 0.24
C GLN A 124 2.04 -22.62 1.44
N THR A 125 2.84 -23.07 2.39
CA THR A 125 3.21 -22.30 3.58
C THR A 125 4.59 -21.71 3.41
N PHE A 126 4.88 -20.65 4.17
CA PHE A 126 6.21 -20.04 4.21
C PHE A 126 7.31 -21.08 4.50
N THR A 127 7.04 -22.01 5.43
CA THR A 127 7.97 -23.07 5.81
C THR A 127 8.31 -24.00 4.65
N ASN A 128 7.33 -24.32 3.81
CA ASN A 128 7.49 -25.27 2.71
C ASN A 128 8.12 -24.60 1.47
N ASN A 129 7.76 -23.35 1.20
CA ASN A 129 8.27 -22.63 0.03
C ASN A 129 8.39 -21.11 0.30
N PRO A 130 9.48 -20.65 0.95
CA PRO A 130 9.66 -19.25 1.32
C PRO A 130 9.59 -18.27 0.15
N ILE A 131 10.04 -18.68 -1.05
CA ILE A 131 10.12 -17.78 -2.22
C ILE A 131 8.75 -17.29 -2.68
N LEU A 132 7.66 -18.00 -2.37
CA LEU A 132 6.30 -17.57 -2.70
C LEU A 132 5.81 -16.40 -1.83
N PHE A 133 6.48 -16.14 -0.73
CA PHE A 133 6.07 -15.17 0.28
C PHE A 133 6.99 -13.97 0.41
N ILE A 134 8.16 -14.02 -0.24
CA ILE A 134 9.14 -12.93 -0.20
C ILE A 134 8.86 -12.00 -1.38
N PRO A 135 8.45 -10.75 -1.11
CA PRO A 135 8.24 -9.79 -2.18
C PRO A 135 9.53 -9.47 -2.92
N VAL A 136 9.34 -9.02 -4.15
CA VAL A 136 10.43 -8.51 -4.98
C VAL A 136 10.05 -7.16 -5.54
N THR A 137 11.03 -6.29 -5.72
CA THR A 137 10.83 -5.00 -6.38
C THR A 137 11.75 -4.90 -7.59
N SER A 138 11.18 -4.55 -8.75
CA SER A 138 11.97 -4.25 -9.95
C SER A 138 12.57 -2.86 -9.81
N LEU A 139 13.89 -2.75 -9.85
CA LEU A 139 14.58 -1.46 -9.87
C LEU A 139 14.39 -0.73 -11.21
N GLN A 140 13.99 -1.46 -12.27
CA GLN A 140 13.74 -0.87 -13.58
C GLN A 140 12.37 -0.18 -13.64
N THR A 141 11.32 -0.81 -13.12
CA THR A 141 9.94 -0.29 -13.20
C THR A 141 9.46 0.32 -11.89
N ASN A 142 10.20 0.15 -10.78
CA ASN A 142 9.78 0.50 -9.42
C ASN A 142 8.47 -0.20 -8.98
N ILE A 143 8.12 -1.33 -9.59
CA ILE A 143 6.96 -2.12 -9.21
C ILE A 143 7.38 -3.17 -8.19
N THR A 144 6.64 -3.22 -7.08
CA THR A 144 6.74 -4.30 -6.11
C THR A 144 5.73 -5.39 -6.46
N TYR A 145 6.20 -6.63 -6.48
CA TYR A 145 5.44 -7.83 -6.77
C TYR A 145 5.36 -8.69 -5.51
N ARG A 146 4.25 -9.43 -5.37
CA ARG A 146 4.04 -10.35 -4.23
C ARG A 146 5.21 -11.32 -4.02
N ASN A 147 5.75 -11.81 -5.14
CA ASN A 147 6.91 -12.70 -5.19
C ASN A 147 7.55 -12.66 -6.59
N TYR A 148 8.65 -13.38 -6.76
CA TYR A 148 9.38 -13.47 -8.03
C TYR A 148 8.51 -13.96 -9.20
N TYR A 149 7.62 -14.93 -8.98
CA TYR A 149 6.76 -15.47 -10.04
C TYR A 149 5.80 -14.41 -10.59
N CYS A 150 5.29 -13.53 -9.72
CA CYS A 150 4.49 -12.38 -10.16
C CYS A 150 5.32 -11.41 -11.01
N ALA A 151 6.59 -11.15 -10.68
CA ALA A 151 7.44 -10.34 -11.55
C ALA A 151 7.66 -11.01 -12.91
N TYR A 152 7.89 -12.33 -12.91
CA TYR A 152 8.12 -13.12 -14.12
C TYR A 152 6.93 -13.12 -15.07
N CYS A 153 5.72 -13.45 -14.58
CA CYS A 153 4.53 -13.48 -15.44
C CYS A 153 4.00 -12.09 -15.83
N ASN A 154 4.64 -11.03 -15.35
CA ASN A 154 4.42 -9.66 -15.79
C ASN A 154 5.57 -9.11 -16.63
N ASN A 155 6.45 -10.00 -17.13
CA ASN A 155 7.60 -9.69 -17.99
C ASN A 155 8.58 -8.67 -17.39
N ASP A 156 8.75 -8.70 -16.06
CA ASP A 156 9.60 -7.77 -15.30
C ASP A 156 10.67 -8.51 -14.48
N ALA A 157 10.79 -9.83 -14.63
CA ALA A 157 11.86 -10.60 -14.01
C ALA A 157 13.15 -10.51 -14.84
N ASN A 158 14.07 -9.65 -14.43
CA ASN A 158 15.40 -9.47 -15.02
C ASN A 158 16.47 -9.25 -13.92
N GLU A 159 17.72 -8.92 -14.31
CA GLU A 159 18.82 -8.71 -13.35
C GLU A 159 18.59 -7.57 -12.34
N ASN A 160 17.63 -6.69 -12.60
CA ASN A 160 17.28 -5.55 -11.74
C ASN A 160 16.20 -5.88 -10.70
N ILE A 161 15.81 -7.15 -10.56
CA ILE A 161 14.92 -7.59 -9.48
C ILE A 161 15.67 -7.65 -8.15
N LYS A 162 15.16 -6.92 -7.15
CA LYS A 162 15.66 -6.98 -5.78
C LYS A 162 14.67 -7.67 -4.86
N PHE A 163 15.11 -8.75 -4.23
CA PHE A 163 14.34 -9.46 -3.22
C PHE A 163 14.32 -8.67 -1.92
N TRP A 164 13.19 -8.72 -1.22
CA TRP A 164 13.11 -8.22 0.13
C TRP A 164 13.86 -9.15 1.08
N GLU A 165 14.38 -8.59 2.17
CA GLU A 165 15.24 -9.34 3.10
C GLU A 165 14.40 -10.12 4.09
N TYR A 166 14.65 -11.42 4.24
CA TYR A 166 14.10 -12.20 5.35
C TYR A 166 15.06 -12.15 6.54
N LYS A 167 14.55 -11.83 7.74
CA LYS A 167 15.31 -11.78 8.99
C LYS A 167 14.67 -12.65 10.06
N SER A 168 15.48 -13.48 10.69
CA SER A 168 15.15 -14.24 11.90
C SER A 168 15.85 -13.60 13.11
N PHE A 169 15.13 -13.46 14.22
CA PHE A 169 15.67 -13.03 15.51
C PHE A 169 15.34 -14.10 16.56
N CYS A 170 16.34 -14.86 16.95
CA CYS A 170 16.22 -15.94 17.93
C CYS A 170 16.63 -15.45 19.33
N HIS A 171 15.96 -15.93 20.38
CA HIS A 171 16.35 -15.61 21.76
C HIS A 171 17.52 -16.50 22.19
N GLY A 172 18.74 -15.96 22.20
CA GLY A 172 19.98 -16.66 22.58
C GLY A 172 21.23 -15.96 22.03
N ASN A 173 22.39 -16.18 22.65
CA ASN A 173 23.68 -15.47 22.43
C ASN A 173 24.36 -15.72 21.05
N SER A 174 23.62 -16.02 20.00
CA SER A 174 24.18 -16.21 18.66
C SER A 174 23.70 -15.10 17.73
N THR A 175 24.64 -14.25 17.34
CA THR A 175 24.56 -13.28 16.24
C THR A 175 24.46 -13.96 14.86
N ASP A 176 23.70 -15.05 14.76
CA ASP A 176 23.51 -15.78 13.52
C ASP A 176 22.49 -15.03 12.68
N LYS A 177 23.00 -14.25 11.73
CA LYS A 177 22.18 -13.64 10.69
C LYS A 177 21.91 -14.70 9.63
N ASP A 178 20.68 -15.20 9.59
CA ASP A 178 20.24 -16.03 8.47
C ASP A 178 20.04 -15.12 7.25
N TYR A 179 20.71 -15.43 6.15
CA TYR A 179 20.51 -14.75 4.86
C TYR A 179 19.91 -15.74 3.87
N LEU A 180 18.98 -15.25 3.06
CA LEU A 180 18.56 -15.95 1.86
C LEU A 180 19.52 -15.55 0.74
N ILE A 181 20.30 -16.52 0.26
CA ILE A 181 21.11 -16.37 -0.95
C ILE A 181 20.34 -17.06 -2.07
N LEU A 182 19.92 -16.29 -3.06
CA LEU A 182 19.40 -16.82 -4.31
C LEU A 182 20.58 -16.94 -5.27
N ASN A 183 21.00 -18.17 -5.56
CA ASN A 183 21.99 -18.39 -6.62
C ASN A 183 21.31 -18.28 -8.00
N ASN A 184 22.06 -17.79 -8.97
CA ASN A 184 21.62 -17.53 -10.35
C ASN A 184 21.12 -18.78 -11.09
N ASP A 185 21.38 -19.99 -10.60
CA ASP A 185 21.08 -21.26 -11.29
C ASP A 185 19.67 -21.81 -11.01
N GLN A 186 18.71 -20.99 -10.60
CA GLN A 186 17.34 -21.41 -10.23
C GLN A 186 17.24 -22.47 -9.11
N GLN A 187 18.37 -22.93 -8.57
CA GLN A 187 18.46 -23.72 -7.37
C GLN A 187 18.69 -22.80 -6.18
N VAL A 188 17.59 -22.51 -5.47
CA VAL A 188 17.68 -21.82 -4.19
C VAL A 188 18.26 -22.80 -3.17
N GLN A 189 19.55 -22.65 -2.87
CA GLN A 189 20.15 -23.33 -1.72
C GLN A 189 19.78 -22.54 -0.46
N TYR A 190 18.72 -22.99 0.19
CA TYR A 190 18.29 -22.45 1.45
C TYR A 190 19.20 -22.96 2.58
N TYR A 191 19.91 -22.09 3.28
CA TYR A 191 20.49 -22.42 4.59
C TYR A 191 19.37 -22.36 5.65
N ILE A 192 18.52 -23.39 5.67
CA ILE A 192 17.41 -23.55 6.61
C ILE A 192 17.95 -24.12 7.92
N HIS A 193 18.79 -23.39 8.64
CA HIS A 193 19.24 -23.86 9.95
C HIS A 193 18.19 -23.63 11.06
N ASN A 194 17.21 -22.73 10.88
CA ASN A 194 16.38 -22.24 11.98
C ASN A 194 14.86 -22.08 11.69
N LEU A 195 14.29 -22.61 10.60
CA LEU A 195 12.82 -22.52 10.40
C LEU A 195 12.02 -23.22 11.51
N THR A 196 12.60 -24.20 12.20
CA THR A 196 11.96 -24.95 13.29
C THR A 196 12.17 -24.33 14.68
N LYS A 197 13.11 -23.38 14.84
CA LYS A 197 13.32 -22.70 16.12
C LYS A 197 12.26 -21.63 16.33
N ASP A 198 11.92 -21.41 17.60
CA ASP A 198 10.95 -20.42 18.05
C ASP A 198 11.57 -19.00 18.02
N CYS A 199 11.87 -18.55 16.79
CA CYS A 199 12.48 -17.26 16.49
C CYS A 199 11.42 -16.31 15.93
N LEU A 200 11.59 -15.02 16.21
CA LEU A 200 10.85 -13.99 15.51
C LEU A 200 11.28 -13.97 14.05
N LYS A 201 10.34 -14.04 13.13
CA LYS A 201 10.60 -14.00 11.69
C LYS A 201 9.89 -12.80 11.11
N THR A 202 10.60 -12.04 10.30
CA THR A 202 10.03 -10.91 9.56
C THR A 202 10.72 -10.82 8.22
N ILE A 203 10.03 -10.28 7.25
CA ILE A 203 10.67 -9.71 6.07
C ILE A 203 10.93 -8.21 6.37
N VAL A 204 11.92 -7.61 5.74
CA VAL A 204 12.20 -6.18 5.81
C VAL A 204 12.54 -5.67 4.43
N TYR A 205 12.51 -4.35 4.28
CA TYR A 205 12.86 -3.72 3.02
C TYR A 205 14.32 -4.01 2.66
N PRO A 206 14.64 -4.15 1.37
CA PRO A 206 16.02 -4.38 0.96
C PRO A 206 16.84 -3.11 1.14
N HIS A 207 17.97 -3.19 1.85
CA HIS A 207 18.87 -2.08 2.11
C HIS A 207 20.21 -2.26 1.38
N ASP A 208 20.86 -1.15 1.02
CA ASP A 208 22.26 -1.19 0.60
C ASP A 208 23.16 -1.21 1.83
N GLN A 209 24.35 -1.81 1.71
CA GLN A 209 25.27 -1.93 2.84
C GLN A 209 25.61 -0.54 3.41
N GLY A 210 25.41 -0.38 4.72
CA GLY A 210 25.66 0.89 5.42
C GLY A 210 24.56 1.95 5.24
N SER A 211 23.51 1.68 4.46
CA SER A 211 22.36 2.57 4.33
C SER A 211 21.25 2.19 5.29
N ALA A 212 20.71 3.19 5.98
CA ALA A 212 19.48 3.01 6.74
C ALA A 212 18.24 2.99 5.83
N GLN A 213 18.34 3.41 4.56
CA GLN A 213 17.21 3.57 3.63
C GLN A 213 17.00 2.33 2.74
N PRO A 214 15.78 1.93 2.29
CA PRO A 214 15.67 0.92 1.28
C PRO A 214 16.32 1.41 0.02
N SER A 215 16.90 0.43 -0.63
CA SER A 215 17.45 0.52 -1.97
C SER A 215 16.39 0.40 -3.08
N VAL A 216 15.10 0.28 -2.71
CA VAL A 216 13.98 0.13 -3.65
C VAL A 216 12.88 1.14 -3.33
N PHE A 217 12.13 1.55 -4.36
CA PHE A 217 10.92 2.32 -4.16
C PHE A 217 9.79 1.42 -3.62
N ILE A 218 9.13 1.87 -2.56
CA ILE A 218 8.04 1.14 -1.92
C ILE A 218 6.88 2.09 -1.72
N ARG A 219 5.72 1.76 -2.32
CA ARG A 219 4.51 2.57 -2.20
C ARG A 219 3.63 2.07 -1.05
N PRO A 220 3.54 2.81 0.06
CA PRO A 220 2.62 2.47 1.14
C PRO A 220 1.17 2.63 0.68
N CYS A 221 0.27 1.84 1.26
CA CYS A 221 -1.16 1.89 1.00
C CYS A 221 -1.96 1.81 2.30
N LYS A 222 -3.26 2.12 2.22
CA LYS A 222 -4.21 2.00 3.34
C LYS A 222 -5.17 0.89 3.04
N LYS A 223 -5.11 -0.17 3.84
CA LYS A 223 -6.03 -1.29 3.69
C LYS A 223 -7.43 -0.86 4.12
N SER A 224 -8.26 -0.58 3.12
CA SER A 224 -9.66 -0.24 3.30
C SER A 224 -10.57 -1.44 3.06
N LEU A 225 -11.78 -1.37 3.59
CA LEU A 225 -12.82 -2.33 3.27
C LEU A 225 -13.14 -2.29 1.76
N PRO A 226 -13.49 -3.45 1.16
CA PRO A 226 -13.95 -3.49 -0.22
C PRO A 226 -15.09 -2.49 -0.45
N PRO A 227 -15.17 -1.84 -1.62
CA PRO A 227 -16.18 -0.84 -1.92
C PRO A 227 -17.54 -1.50 -2.17
N THR A 228 -18.14 -1.96 -1.07
CA THR A 228 -19.39 -2.72 -1.01
C THR A 228 -20.39 -1.99 -0.13
N CYS A 229 -21.66 -2.05 -0.53
CA CYS A 229 -22.77 -1.45 0.18
C CYS A 229 -23.85 -2.50 0.47
N PRO A 230 -24.65 -2.32 1.54
CA PRO A 230 -25.85 -3.11 1.79
C PRO A 230 -26.81 -3.12 0.59
N SER A 231 -27.55 -4.21 0.40
CA SER A 231 -28.43 -4.42 -0.77
C SER A 231 -29.61 -3.46 -0.85
N ASP A 232 -29.99 -2.82 0.26
CA ASP A 232 -31.02 -1.80 0.38
C ASP A 232 -30.52 -0.37 0.09
N THR A 233 -29.23 -0.21 -0.20
CA THR A 233 -28.63 1.08 -0.59
C THR A 233 -29.12 1.50 -1.98
N SER A 234 -29.36 2.80 -2.18
CA SER A 234 -29.68 3.33 -3.50
C SER A 234 -28.59 3.02 -4.53
N ILE A 235 -29.00 2.71 -5.76
CA ILE A 235 -28.09 2.33 -6.85
C ILE A 235 -27.01 3.40 -7.07
N ASP A 236 -27.37 4.68 -6.97
CA ASP A 236 -26.43 5.78 -7.17
C ASP A 236 -25.36 5.85 -6.07
N LEU A 237 -25.75 5.63 -4.80
CA LEU A 237 -24.81 5.63 -3.69
C LEU A 237 -23.90 4.40 -3.74
N ALA A 238 -24.44 3.23 -4.07
CA ALA A 238 -23.66 2.00 -4.28
C ALA A 238 -22.67 2.15 -5.45
N ARG A 239 -23.12 2.72 -6.57
CA ARG A 239 -22.28 3.03 -7.73
C ARG A 239 -21.13 3.95 -7.33
N ASN A 240 -21.43 5.05 -6.63
CA ASN A 240 -20.39 5.98 -6.18
C ASN A 240 -19.40 5.33 -5.21
N CYS A 241 -19.85 4.46 -4.29
CA CYS A 241 -18.91 3.69 -3.47
C CYS A 241 -17.94 2.86 -4.33
N SER A 242 -18.44 2.17 -5.36
CA SER A 242 -17.64 1.30 -6.23
C SER A 242 -16.74 2.00 -7.23
N SER A 243 -17.14 3.16 -7.75
CA SER A 243 -16.51 3.78 -8.91
C SER A 243 -15.84 5.12 -8.63
N PHE A 244 -16.12 5.74 -7.47
CA PHE A 244 -15.56 7.03 -7.14
C PHE A 244 -14.11 6.89 -6.68
N GLY A 245 -13.30 7.91 -7.00
CA GLY A 245 -11.88 7.96 -6.64
C GLY A 245 -11.63 7.83 -5.14
N THR A 246 -10.39 7.53 -4.80
CA THR A 246 -9.99 7.25 -3.42
C THR A 246 -10.01 8.53 -2.57
N ALA A 247 -10.65 8.44 -1.41
CA ALA A 247 -10.69 9.49 -0.39
C ALA A 247 -11.00 8.83 0.96
N TYR A 248 -10.00 8.12 1.48
CA TYR A 248 -10.12 7.25 2.64
C TYR A 248 -10.82 7.93 3.81
N ARG A 249 -11.72 7.18 4.47
CA ARG A 249 -12.45 7.60 5.66
C ARG A 249 -12.12 6.69 6.83
N TYR A 250 -11.66 7.29 7.91
CA TYR A 250 -11.27 6.59 9.12
C TYR A 250 -12.42 6.64 10.10
N VAL A 251 -12.82 5.46 10.60
CA VAL A 251 -13.81 5.37 11.67
C VAL A 251 -13.12 5.68 12.99
N LYS A 252 -13.64 6.67 13.72
CA LYS A 252 -13.11 7.05 15.03
C LYS A 252 -13.07 5.86 15.98
N ASP A 253 -11.98 5.76 16.75
CA ASP A 253 -11.73 4.70 17.73
C ASP A 253 -11.73 3.27 17.14
N SER A 254 -11.50 3.15 15.82
CA SER A 254 -11.48 1.88 15.09
C SER A 254 -10.29 1.78 14.13
N ASN A 255 -10.00 0.55 13.68
CA ASN A 255 -9.07 0.26 12.57
C ASN A 255 -9.80 0.18 11.22
N THR A 256 -11.10 0.44 11.20
CA THR A 256 -11.90 0.40 9.97
C THR A 256 -11.61 1.62 9.12
N ILE A 257 -11.26 1.37 7.86
CA ILE A 257 -11.03 2.38 6.84
C ILE A 257 -11.97 2.08 5.68
N TYR A 258 -12.75 3.06 5.24
CA TYR A 258 -13.54 2.99 4.01
C TYR A 258 -12.79 3.68 2.88
N GLN A 259 -12.88 3.15 1.67
CA GLN A 259 -12.14 3.65 0.50
C GLN A 259 -12.49 5.11 0.16
N ASN A 260 -13.76 5.48 0.30
CA ASN A 260 -14.28 6.80 -0.04
C ASN A 260 -15.49 7.16 0.85
N PRO A 261 -15.98 8.42 0.81
CA PRO A 261 -17.10 8.88 1.64
C PRO A 261 -18.40 8.14 1.36
N TYR A 262 -18.63 7.76 0.10
CA TYR A 262 -19.84 7.07 -0.32
C TYR A 262 -19.92 5.67 0.30
N CYS A 263 -18.79 4.96 0.39
CA CYS A 263 -18.74 3.68 1.07
C CYS A 263 -19.01 3.80 2.57
N ALA A 264 -18.46 4.81 3.23
CA ALA A 264 -18.76 5.04 4.65
C ALA A 264 -20.25 5.38 4.86
N LYS A 265 -20.80 6.23 3.98
CA LYS A 265 -22.20 6.66 4.02
C LYS A 265 -23.19 5.52 3.78
N CYS A 266 -22.95 4.65 2.79
CA CYS A 266 -23.83 3.52 2.53
C CYS A 266 -23.78 2.45 3.63
N ASN A 267 -22.68 2.38 4.37
CA ASN A 267 -22.55 1.51 5.55
C ASN A 267 -22.98 2.24 6.84
N HIS A 268 -23.72 3.34 6.74
CA HIS A 268 -24.30 4.10 7.86
C HIS A 268 -23.29 4.56 8.92
N ILE A 269 -22.07 4.91 8.49
CA ILE A 269 -21.01 5.39 9.38
C ILE A 269 -21.07 6.91 9.51
N ASN A 270 -21.22 7.38 10.75
CA ASN A 270 -21.35 8.81 11.07
C ASN A 270 -20.15 9.38 11.85
N ASN A 271 -19.30 8.54 12.43
CA ASN A 271 -18.13 8.91 13.24
C ASN A 271 -16.83 8.87 12.43
N ILE A 272 -16.72 9.76 11.44
CA ILE A 272 -15.60 9.81 10.49
C ILE A 272 -14.62 10.94 10.85
N GLU A 273 -13.31 10.67 10.75
CA GLU A 273 -12.25 11.68 10.95
C GLU A 273 -11.41 11.93 9.68
N SER A 274 -10.78 13.11 9.60
CA SER A 274 -9.79 13.42 8.57
C SER A 274 -8.42 12.91 9.00
N GLY A 275 -7.88 11.93 8.26
CA GLY A 275 -6.66 11.26 8.66
C GLY A 275 -6.85 10.35 9.88
N TRP A 276 -5.82 9.57 10.20
CA TRP A 276 -5.85 8.68 11.36
C TRP A 276 -5.38 9.42 12.61
N THR A 277 -6.32 9.86 13.45
CA THR A 277 -6.04 10.43 14.77
C THR A 277 -6.31 9.40 15.85
N ARG A 278 -5.40 8.44 16.06
CA ARG A 278 -5.40 7.75 17.36
C ARG A 278 -4.79 8.67 18.41
N ILE A 279 -5.66 9.04 19.34
CA ILE A 279 -5.36 9.53 20.69
C ILE A 279 -4.16 8.76 21.24
N SER A 280 -3.19 9.54 21.73
CA SER A 280 -2.20 9.23 22.76
C SER A 280 -2.02 7.75 23.08
N VAL A 281 -0.83 7.23 22.78
CA VAL A 281 -0.27 6.12 23.54
C VAL A 281 -0.49 6.42 25.02
N ILE A 282 -1.41 5.70 25.66
CA ILE A 282 -1.37 5.54 27.11
C ILE A 282 -0.03 4.88 27.34
N SER A 283 0.93 5.67 27.80
CA SER A 283 2.14 5.21 28.45
C SER A 283 1.71 4.38 29.66
N GLY A 284 1.53 3.08 29.45
CA GLY A 284 1.54 2.10 30.53
C GLY A 284 2.99 1.84 30.89
N HIS A 285 3.49 2.59 31.88
CA HIS A 285 4.56 2.11 32.74
C HIS A 285 4.03 1.02 33.65
#